data_AF-A0A523J5T1-F1
#
_entry.id   AF-A0A523J5T1-F1
#
_cell.length_a   1.000
_cell.length_b   1.000
_cell.length_c   1.000
_cell.angle_alpha   90.00
_cell.angle_beta   90.00
_cell.angle_gamma   90.00
#
_symmetry.space_group_name_H-M   'P 1'
#
loop_
_entity.id
_entity.type
_entity.pdbx_description
1 polymer ?
#
loop_
_entity_poly.entity_id
_entity_poly.type
_entity_poly.pdbx_seq_one_letter_code
_entity_poly.pdbx_strand_id
1 'polypeptide(L)' 'MPGIKLKDNETFEVALKRFKKQCEKAGLMYELRKREHYEKPSVRRKKKTIAARKRALKRLKQT' A
#
# COMPACT_ATOMS: atom_id res chain seq x y z
N MET A 1 3.64 -0.75 -11.60
CA MET A 1 2.99 0.53 -11.93
C MET A 1 1.50 0.28 -12.05
N PRO A 2 0.64 1.00 -11.29
CA PRO A 2 -0.81 0.83 -11.40
C PRO A 2 -1.28 1.31 -12.78
N GLY A 3 -2.12 0.52 -13.42
CA GLY A 3 -2.61 0.78 -14.78
C GLY A 3 -3.97 0.12 -14.96
N ILE A 4 -4.94 0.90 -15.45
CA ILE A 4 -6.30 0.43 -15.67
C ILE A 4 -6.66 0.64 -17.12
N LYS A 5 -7.14 -0.44 -17.75
CA LYS A 5 -7.76 -0.37 -19.07
C LYS A 5 -9.24 -0.13 -18.85
N LEU A 6 -9.75 0.97 -19.40
CA LEU A 6 -11.18 1.27 -19.45
C LEU A 6 -11.86 0.25 -20.36
N LYS A 7 -13.03 -0.24 -19.95
CA LYS A 7 -13.93 -1.01 -20.82
C LYS A 7 -15.10 -0.09 -21.17
N ASP A 8 -15.64 -0.23 -22.38
CA ASP A 8 -16.65 0.69 -22.94
C ASP A 8 -17.96 0.80 -22.12
N ASN A 9 -18.22 -0.17 -21.24
CA ASN A 9 -19.38 -0.20 -20.35
C ASN A 9 -19.15 0.40 -18.96
N GLU A 10 -18.02 1.09 -18.72
CA GLU A 10 -17.69 1.64 -17.39
C GLU A 10 -17.77 3.17 -17.36
N THR A 11 -18.50 3.69 -16.37
CA THR A 11 -18.50 5.12 -16.06
C THR A 11 -17.12 5.56 -15.55
N PHE A 12 -16.66 6.74 -15.97
CA PHE A 12 -15.36 7.32 -15.60
C PHE A 12 -15.06 7.27 -14.09
N GLU A 13 -16.05 7.55 -13.25
CA GLU A 13 -15.91 7.54 -11.78
C GLU A 13 -15.55 6.15 -11.22
N VAL A 14 -16.08 5.09 -11.83
CA VAL A 14 -15.81 3.70 -11.41
C VAL A 14 -14.36 3.34 -11.73
N ALA A 15 -13.86 3.77 -12.90
CA ALA A 15 -12.47 3.56 -13.27
C ALA A 15 -11.50 4.33 -12.36
N LEU A 16 -11.82 5.58 -12.03
CA LEU A 16 -11.05 6.39 -11.08
C LEU A 16 -10.97 5.71 -9.70
N LYS A 17 -12.09 5.18 -9.20
CA LYS A 17 -12.13 4.48 -7.91
C LYS A 17 -11.26 3.22 -7.92
N ARG A 18 -11.27 2.45 -9.01
CA ARG A 18 -10.37 1.29 -9.15
C ARG A 18 -8.91 1.71 -9.22
N PHE A 19 -8.61 2.84 -9.87
CA PHE A 19 -7.25 3.34 -9.98
C PHE A 19 -6.71 3.74 -8.62
N LYS A 20 -7.49 4.50 -7.84
CA LYS A 20 -7.18 4.83 -6.45
C LYS A 20 -6.93 3.56 -5.62
N LYS A 21 -7.81 2.54 -5.74
CA LYS A 21 -7.63 1.25 -5.06
C LYS A 21 -6.37 0.49 -5.50
N GLN A 22 -6.00 0.55 -6.78
CA GLN A 22 -4.73 -0.03 -7.26
C GLN A 22 -3.52 0.73 -6.71
N CYS A 23 -3.54 2.06 -6.68
CA CYS A 23 -2.48 2.87 -6.10
C CYS A 23 -2.30 2.62 -4.60
N GLU A 24 -3.42 2.45 -3.87
CA GLU A 24 -3.42 2.06 -2.46
C GLU A 24 -2.87 0.64 -2.26
N LYS A 25 -3.31 -0.31 -3.08
CA LYS A 25 -2.81 -1.70 -3.04
C LYS A 25 -1.33 -1.80 -3.37
N ALA A 26 -0.86 -0.99 -4.32
CA ALA A 26 0.55 -0.87 -4.65
C ALA A 26 1.37 -0.20 -3.54
N GLY A 27 0.72 0.41 -2.53
CA GLY A 27 1.41 1.05 -1.42
C GLY A 27 2.21 2.29 -1.82
N LEU A 28 1.87 2.93 -2.95
CA LEU A 28 2.66 4.03 -3.52
C LEU A 28 2.86 5.17 -2.51
N MET A 29 1.79 5.54 -1.80
CA MET A 29 1.82 6.59 -0.76
C MET A 29 2.72 6.20 0.43
N TYR A 30 2.78 4.90 0.76
CA TYR A 30 3.64 4.40 1.82
C TYR A 30 5.12 4.42 1.38
N GLU A 31 5.39 4.09 0.12
CA GLU A 31 6.74 4.16 -0.42
C GLU A 31 7.27 5.58 -0.51
N LEU A 32 6.44 6.54 -0.96
CA LEU A 32 6.80 7.96 -0.99
C LEU A 32 7.25 8.43 0.39
N ARG A 33 6.41 8.22 1.42
CA ARG A 33 6.72 8.63 2.80
C ARG A 33 7.97 7.97 3.38
N LYS A 34 8.28 6.76 2.93
CA LYS A 34 9.47 6.02 3.35
C LYS A 34 10.75 6.51 2.66
N ARG A 35 10.63 7.09 1.47
CA ARG A 35 11.76 7.60 0.66
C ARG A 35 12.03 9.10 0.87
N GLU A 36 11.08 9.83 1.47
CA GLU A 36 11.24 11.27 1.81
C GLU A 36 12.49 11.59 2.63
N HIS A 37 12.90 10.69 3.52
CA HIS A 37 14.07 10.88 4.37
C HIS A 37 14.95 9.63 4.42
N TYR A 38 16.26 9.83 4.52
CA TYR A 38 17.18 8.73 4.75
C TYR A 38 16.95 8.14 6.13
N GLU A 39 16.66 6.85 6.17
CA GLU A 39 16.53 6.09 7.39
C GLU A 39 17.69 5.10 7.53
N LYS A 40 18.45 5.21 8.62
CA LYS A 40 19.57 4.30 8.91
C LYS A 40 19.09 2.83 8.83
N PRO A 41 19.89 1.91 8.27
CA PRO A 41 19.50 0.50 8.09
C PRO A 41 19.02 -0.19 9.37
N SER A 42 19.56 0.17 10.53
CA SER A 42 19.09 -0.34 11.83
C SER A 42 17.62 0.01 12.12
N VAL A 43 17.24 1.28 11.89
CA VAL A 43 15.87 1.74 12.13
C VAL A 43 14.90 1.13 11.12
N ARG A 44 15.31 0.99 9.85
CA ARG A 44 14.55 0.27 8.81
C ARG A 44 14.26 -1.19 9.22
N ARG A 45 15.27 -1.90 9.75
CA ARG A 45 15.11 -3.28 10.24
C ARG A 45 14.14 -3.34 11.42
N LYS A 46 14.27 -2.42 12.39
CA LYS A 46 13.35 -2.32 13.54
C LYS A 46 11.91 -2.03 13.13
N LYS A 47 11.67 -1.09 12.20
CA LYS A 47 10.33 -0.82 11.67
C LYS A 47 9.74 -2.03 10.95
N LYS A 48 10.54 -2.79 10.19
CA LYS A 48 10.10 -4.01 9.49
C LYS A 48 9.62 -5.08 10.47
N THR A 49 10.34 -5.33 11.56
CA THR A 49 9.95 -6.35 12.56
C THR A 49 8.70 -5.95 13.32
N ILE A 50 8.57 -4.68 13.71
CA ILE A 50 7.36 -4.15 14.37
C ILE A 50 6.14 -4.27 13.44
N ALA A 51 6.28 -3.92 12.16
CA ALA A 51 5.20 -4.03 11.19
C ALA A 51 4.76 -5.48 10.98
N ALA A 52 5.70 -6.44 10.92
CA ALA A 52 5.40 -7.85 10.82
C ALA A 52 4.64 -8.38 12.05
N ARG A 53 5.10 -8.04 13.26
CA ARG A 53 4.41 -8.40 14.51
C ARG A 53 2.98 -7.85 14.56
N LYS A 54 2.81 -6.56 14.23
CA LYS A 54 1.47 -5.94 14.17
C LYS A 54 0.54 -6.64 13.17
N ARG A 55 1.05 -7.08 12.02
CA ARG A 55 0.26 -7.84 11.03
C ARG A 55 -0.14 -9.23 11.55
N ALA A 56 0.78 -9.94 12.20
CA ALA A 56 0.49 -11.25 12.80
C ALA A 56 -0.59 -11.16 13.89
N LEU A 57 -0.48 -10.19 14.80
CA LEU A 57 -1.48 -9.94 15.85
C LEU A 57 -2.86 -9.61 15.28
N LYS A 58 -2.93 -8.80 14.21
CA LYS A 58 -4.19 -8.50 13.53
C LYS A 58 -4.84 -9.74 12.92
N ARG A 59 -4.04 -10.66 12.36
CA ARG A 59 -4.54 -11.91 11.76
C ARG A 59 -5.10 -12.86 12.83
N LEU A 60 -4.42 -12.97 13.97
CA LEU A 60 -4.87 -13.77 15.13
C LEU A 60 -6.15 -13.26 15.77
N LYS A 61 -6.40 -11.94 15.72
CA LYS A 61 -7.65 -11.34 16.22
C LYS A 61 -8.83 -11.56 15.26
N GLN A 62 -8.57 -11.97 14.01
CA GLN A 62 -9.56 -12.08 12.94
C GLN A 62 -10.09 -13.51 12.75
N THR A 63 -9.37 -14.50 13.31
CA THR A 63 -9.85 -15.86 13.59
C THR A 63 -10.55 -15.88 14.93
#